data_AF-A0A8D8CR44-F1
#
_entry.id   AF-A0A8D8CR44-F1
#
_cell.length_a   1.000
_cell.length_b   1.000
_cell.length_c   1.000
_cell.angle_alpha   90.00
_cell.angle_beta   90.00
_cell.angle_gamma   90.00
#
_symmetry.space_group_name_H-M   'P 1'
#
loop_
_entity.id
_entity.type
_entity.pdbx_description
1 polymer ?
#
loop_
_entity_poly.entity_id
_entity_poly.type
_entity_poly.pdbx_seq_one_letter_code
_entity_poly.pdbx_strand_id
1 'polypeptide(L)'
;RQCYFNHERRLKYFQVYTQQNCELECITNYTLRSCGCVKFSMPRDDRTEVCGASKIECYNEAEDELLSQEVKYSVDKSYDFRAKCDCLPACTSVQYDAEISQADFNWKNLFMAYKSPLDEFPGVQLSRLTIYFKEAQFITSKRSELYGVTDFLANCGGLLGLFMGVSLLSLVEILYFCLIRPCSILRSSTRSKQADCNQSVLQSTESTRHVIWTRF
;
A
#
# COMPACT_ATOMS: atom_id res chain seq x y z
N ARG A 1 -0.60 -5.04 -8.09
CA ARG A 1 0.17 -5.26 -6.84
C ARG A 1 -0.82 -5.85 -5.83
N GLN A 2 -0.46 -6.89 -5.08
CA GLN A 2 -1.33 -7.74 -4.22
C GLN A 2 -0.63 -7.95 -2.86
N CYS A 3 -0.19 -6.86 -2.24
CA CYS A 3 0.57 -6.85 -0.98
C CYS A 3 0.34 -5.51 -0.26
N TYR A 4 0.61 -5.46 1.04
CA TYR A 4 0.54 -4.23 1.84
C TYR A 4 1.89 -3.74 2.32
N PHE A 5 2.09 -2.43 2.29
CA PHE A 5 3.13 -1.74 3.06
C PHE A 5 2.65 -1.45 4.48
N ASN A 6 3.61 -1.27 5.40
CA ASN A 6 3.32 -1.06 6.82
C ASN A 6 2.44 0.18 7.11
N HIS A 7 2.43 1.17 6.22
CA HIS A 7 1.61 2.38 6.37
C HIS A 7 0.21 2.25 5.75
N GLU A 8 -0.03 1.27 4.86
CA GLU A 8 -1.31 1.06 4.19
C GLU A 8 -2.30 0.32 5.08
N ARG A 9 -1.80 -0.65 5.87
CA ARG A 9 -2.60 -1.49 6.76
C ARG A 9 -2.01 -1.46 8.17
N ARG A 10 -2.69 -0.79 9.10
CA ARG A 10 -2.29 -0.74 10.51
C ARG A 10 -3.04 -1.80 11.30
N LEU A 11 -2.29 -2.53 12.13
CA LEU A 11 -2.79 -3.54 13.04
C LEU A 11 -3.06 -2.91 14.42
N LYS A 12 -3.94 -3.52 15.21
CA LYS A 12 -4.35 -2.95 16.52
C LYS A 12 -3.31 -3.19 17.61
N TYR A 13 -2.76 -4.40 17.65
CA TYR A 13 -1.85 -4.89 18.68
C TYR A 13 -0.39 -4.93 18.19
N PHE A 14 -0.16 -5.00 16.88
CA PHE A 14 1.19 -5.02 16.29
C PHE A 14 1.56 -3.70 15.63
N GLN A 15 2.80 -3.22 15.86
CA GLN A 15 3.32 -2.00 15.22
C GLN A 15 3.77 -2.23 13.77
N VAL A 16 4.10 -3.48 13.42
CA VAL A 16 4.60 -3.86 12.09
C VAL A 16 3.63 -4.83 11.45
N TYR A 17 3.18 -4.48 10.25
CA TYR A 17 2.36 -5.34 9.41
C TYR A 17 3.19 -6.51 8.87
N THR A 18 2.77 -7.72 9.24
CA THR A 18 3.12 -8.96 8.57
C THR A 18 1.82 -9.73 8.31
N GLN A 19 1.81 -10.62 7.33
CA GLN A 19 0.65 -11.46 7.06
C GLN A 19 0.25 -12.26 8.30
N GLN A 20 1.23 -12.86 8.98
CA GLN A 20 1.02 -13.64 10.20
C GLN A 20 0.43 -12.80 11.34
N ASN A 21 0.90 -11.57 11.54
CA ASN A 21 0.34 -10.68 12.56
C ASN A 21 -1.11 -10.32 12.23
N CYS A 22 -1.42 -10.05 10.97
CA CYS A 22 -2.80 -9.78 10.52
C CYS A 22 -3.71 -10.98 10.75
N GLU A 23 -3.28 -12.18 10.37
CA GLU A 23 -4.01 -13.43 10.58
C GLU A 23 -4.21 -13.72 12.07
N LEU A 24 -3.20 -13.44 12.89
CA LEU A 24 -3.29 -13.59 14.35
C LEU A 24 -4.31 -12.61 14.97
N GLU A 25 -4.38 -11.36 14.52
CA GLU A 25 -5.45 -10.44 14.96
C GLU A 25 -6.83 -10.87 14.48
N CYS A 26 -6.92 -11.38 13.25
CA CYS A 26 -8.15 -11.89 12.66
C CYS A 26 -8.73 -13.04 13.48
N ILE A 27 -7.92 -14.07 13.76
CA ILE A 27 -8.36 -15.22 14.55
C ILE A 27 -8.67 -14.81 15.99
N THR A 28 -7.87 -13.90 16.58
CA THR A 28 -8.15 -13.37 17.92
C THR A 28 -9.51 -12.68 18.00
N ASN A 29 -9.85 -11.88 16.99
CA ASN A 29 -11.15 -11.20 16.92
C ASN A 29 -12.29 -12.20 16.72
N TYR A 30 -12.07 -13.24 15.91
CA TYR A 30 -13.04 -14.32 15.77
C TYR A 30 -13.28 -15.06 17.09
N THR A 31 -12.22 -15.53 17.75
CA THR A 31 -12.30 -16.22 19.03
C THR A 31 -12.97 -15.37 20.11
N LEU A 32 -12.65 -14.07 20.17
CA LEU A 32 -13.29 -13.15 21.11
C LEU A 32 -14.79 -13.01 20.86
N ARG A 33 -15.23 -12.97 19.60
CA ARG A 33 -16.66 -12.89 19.25
C ARG A 33 -17.40 -14.20 19.51
N SER A 34 -16.78 -15.34 19.20
CA SER A 34 -17.41 -16.66 19.33
C SER A 34 -17.44 -17.14 20.78
N CYS A 35 -16.35 -16.95 21.53
CA CYS A 35 -16.19 -17.51 22.87
C CYS A 35 -16.28 -16.49 24.01
N GLY A 36 -16.17 -15.19 23.71
CA GLY A 36 -16.18 -14.10 24.70
C GLY A 36 -14.84 -13.86 25.41
N CYS A 37 -13.80 -14.65 25.08
CA CYS A 37 -12.47 -14.58 25.67
C CYS A 37 -11.41 -14.94 24.60
N VAL A 38 -10.13 -14.77 24.92
CA VAL A 38 -9.02 -15.10 23.99
C VAL A 38 -8.04 -16.11 24.60
N LYS A 39 -7.35 -16.88 23.75
CA LYS A 39 -6.30 -17.83 24.16
C LYS A 39 -5.12 -17.07 24.79
N PHE A 40 -4.38 -17.71 25.70
CA PHE A 40 -3.27 -17.04 26.40
C PHE A 40 -2.19 -16.48 25.45
N SER A 41 -1.97 -17.14 24.31
CA SER A 41 -1.00 -16.79 23.29
C SER A 41 -1.47 -15.71 22.31
N MET A 42 -2.75 -15.33 22.36
CA MET A 42 -3.33 -14.33 21.46
C MET A 42 -3.08 -12.91 21.97
N PRO A 43 -2.87 -11.93 21.06
CA PRO A 43 -2.75 -10.52 21.41
C PRO A 43 -4.03 -9.98 22.03
N ARG A 44 -3.93 -9.11 23.03
CA ARG A 44 -5.11 -8.58 23.75
C ARG A 44 -4.83 -7.26 24.45
N ASP A 45 -5.90 -6.52 24.76
CA ASP A 45 -5.85 -5.38 25.68
C ASP A 45 -6.01 -5.87 27.12
N ASP A 46 -5.65 -5.02 28.09
CA ASP A 46 -5.78 -5.33 29.53
C ASP A 46 -7.21 -5.63 30.01
N ARG A 47 -8.22 -5.23 29.20
CA ARG A 47 -9.64 -5.44 29.49
C ARG A 47 -10.17 -6.77 28.98
N THR A 48 -9.43 -7.45 28.12
CA THR A 48 -9.89 -8.68 27.48
C THR A 48 -9.47 -9.87 28.33
N GLU A 49 -10.45 -10.68 28.75
CA GLU A 49 -10.20 -11.85 29.57
C GLU A 49 -9.55 -12.99 28.79
N VAL A 50 -8.64 -13.71 29.46
CA VAL A 50 -8.04 -14.94 28.94
C VAL A 50 -8.97 -16.10 29.24
N CYS A 51 -9.24 -16.94 28.24
CA CYS A 51 -10.08 -18.11 28.39
C CYS A 51 -9.51 -19.08 29.45
N GLY A 52 -10.36 -19.50 30.38
CA GLY A 52 -10.07 -20.59 31.31
C GLY A 52 -10.20 -21.98 30.66
N ALA A 53 -9.89 -23.03 31.43
CA ALA A 53 -9.90 -24.41 30.94
C ALA A 53 -11.28 -24.90 30.43
N SER A 54 -12.38 -24.34 30.93
CA SER A 54 -13.73 -24.68 30.49
C SER A 54 -14.08 -24.21 29.07
N LYS A 55 -13.27 -23.31 28.50
CA LYS A 55 -13.47 -22.75 27.15
C LYS A 55 -12.46 -23.29 26.13
N ILE A 56 -11.69 -24.33 26.50
CA ILE A 56 -10.68 -24.97 25.62
C ILE A 56 -11.32 -25.45 24.32
N GLU A 57 -12.42 -26.17 24.44
CA GLU A 57 -13.16 -26.69 23.28
C GLU A 57 -13.63 -25.55 22.37
N CYS A 58 -14.24 -24.50 22.95
CA CYS A 58 -14.73 -23.35 22.17
C CYS A 58 -13.65 -22.66 21.34
N TYR A 59 -12.49 -22.32 21.93
CA TYR A 59 -11.48 -21.60 21.16
C TYR A 59 -10.76 -22.50 20.14
N ASN A 60 -10.69 -23.82 20.38
CA ASN A 60 -10.16 -24.78 19.40
C ASN A 60 -11.15 -24.93 18.23
N GLU A 61 -12.45 -25.06 18.52
CA GLU A 61 -13.50 -25.09 17.50
C GLU A 61 -13.52 -23.80 16.69
N ALA A 62 -13.37 -22.64 17.33
CA ALA A 62 -13.30 -21.36 16.63
C ALA A 62 -12.09 -21.27 15.67
N GLU A 63 -10.93 -21.81 16.08
CA GLU A 63 -9.75 -21.91 15.23
C GLU A 63 -9.98 -22.88 14.06
N ASP A 64 -10.53 -24.06 14.32
CA ASP A 64 -10.85 -25.07 13.32
C ASP A 64 -11.91 -24.61 12.31
N GLU A 65 -12.96 -23.92 12.77
CA GLU A 65 -13.97 -23.33 11.89
C GLU A 65 -13.37 -22.34 10.91
N LEU A 66 -12.49 -21.46 11.40
CA LEU A 66 -11.84 -20.43 10.59
C LEU A 66 -10.87 -21.04 9.55
N LEU A 67 -10.17 -22.12 9.93
CA LEU A 67 -9.34 -22.91 9.01
C LEU A 67 -10.21 -23.66 7.98
N SER A 68 -11.32 -24.26 8.41
CA SER A 68 -12.23 -24.99 7.52
C SER A 68 -12.87 -24.08 6.45
N GLN A 69 -13.11 -22.80 6.78
CA GLN A 69 -13.62 -21.80 5.85
C GLN A 69 -12.60 -21.44 4.76
N GLU A 70 -11.30 -21.46 5.05
CA GLU A 70 -10.25 -21.27 4.03
C GLU A 70 -10.24 -22.39 2.99
N VAL A 71 -10.41 -23.64 3.45
CA VAL A 71 -10.52 -24.79 2.55
C VAL A 71 -11.79 -24.69 1.69
N LYS A 72 -12.91 -24.28 2.28
CA LYS A 72 -14.18 -24.10 1.55
C LYS A 72 -14.12 -22.95 0.56
N TYR A 73 -13.46 -21.84 0.88
CA TYR A 73 -13.28 -20.70 -0.02
C TYR A 73 -12.51 -21.06 -1.30
N SER A 74 -11.57 -22.00 -1.19
CA SER A 74 -10.84 -22.54 -2.35
C SER A 74 -11.76 -23.28 -3.34
N VAL A 75 -12.94 -23.72 -2.88
CA VAL A 75 -13.93 -24.47 -3.67
C VAL A 75 -15.14 -23.61 -4.06
N ASP A 76 -15.64 -22.77 -3.15
CA ASP A 76 -16.76 -21.85 -3.37
C ASP A 76 -16.50 -20.49 -2.73
N LYS A 77 -16.45 -19.44 -3.57
CA LYS A 77 -16.10 -18.06 -3.18
C LYS A 77 -17.23 -17.31 -2.45
N SER A 78 -18.28 -18.00 -2.02
CA SER A 78 -19.50 -17.42 -1.47
C SER A 78 -19.46 -17.16 0.04
N TYR A 79 -18.62 -17.88 0.78
CA TYR A 79 -18.49 -17.78 2.25
C TYR A 79 -17.13 -17.21 2.62
N ASP A 80 -17.10 -16.04 3.26
CA ASP A 80 -15.80 -15.45 3.55
C ASP A 80 -15.73 -14.60 4.83
N PHE A 81 -15.42 -15.25 5.96
CA PHE A 81 -14.92 -14.53 7.12
C PHE A 81 -13.43 -14.16 6.94
N ARG A 82 -12.67 -14.87 6.09
CA ARG A 82 -11.22 -14.67 5.96
C ARG A 82 -10.85 -13.58 4.94
N ALA A 83 -11.59 -13.41 3.84
CA ALA A 83 -11.49 -12.21 3.00
C ALA A 83 -12.03 -10.96 3.68
N LYS A 84 -12.85 -11.08 4.73
CA LYS A 84 -13.11 -9.90 5.59
C LYS A 84 -11.86 -9.45 6.33
N CYS A 85 -10.93 -10.36 6.64
CA CYS A 85 -9.69 -10.02 7.31
C CYS A 85 -8.66 -9.37 6.36
N ASP A 86 -8.73 -9.69 5.06
CA ASP A 86 -7.95 -9.05 3.99
C ASP A 86 -6.45 -8.95 4.34
N CYS A 87 -5.86 -10.09 4.68
CA CYS A 87 -4.48 -10.19 5.13
C CYS A 87 -3.54 -10.52 3.95
N LEU A 88 -3.34 -9.56 3.04
CA LEU A 88 -2.38 -9.71 1.95
C LEU A 88 -0.93 -9.80 2.48
N PRO A 89 0.00 -10.44 1.75
CA PRO A 89 1.40 -10.48 2.16
C PRO A 89 2.00 -9.07 2.29
N ALA A 90 3.02 -8.92 3.13
CA ALA A 90 3.76 -7.66 3.21
C ALA A 90 4.60 -7.45 1.94
N CYS A 91 4.62 -6.23 1.39
CA CYS A 91 5.44 -5.92 0.21
C CYS A 91 6.95 -5.93 0.50
N THR A 92 7.33 -5.78 1.77
CA THR A 92 8.71 -5.89 2.26
C THR A 92 8.78 -7.01 3.29
N SER A 93 9.51 -8.07 2.96
CA SER A 93 9.71 -9.22 3.84
C SER A 93 11.18 -9.65 3.83
N VAL A 94 11.58 -10.31 4.92
CA VAL A 94 12.89 -10.94 5.06
C VAL A 94 12.62 -12.42 5.34
N GLN A 95 13.24 -13.30 4.57
CA GLN A 95 13.12 -14.74 4.70
C GLN A 95 14.50 -15.33 4.99
N TYR A 96 14.55 -16.27 5.93
CA TYR A 96 15.76 -17.00 6.30
C TYR A 96 15.57 -18.47 5.93
N ASP A 97 16.40 -18.98 5.03
CA ASP A 97 16.45 -20.40 4.72
C ASP A 97 17.39 -21.08 5.72
N ALA A 98 16.85 -22.06 6.47
CA ALA A 98 17.58 -22.75 7.53
C ALA A 98 18.06 -24.12 7.05
N GLU A 99 19.34 -24.40 7.24
CA GLU A 99 19.93 -25.73 7.08
C GLU A 99 20.20 -26.34 8.44
N ILE A 100 19.75 -27.58 8.67
CA ILE A 100 19.86 -28.26 9.95
C ILE A 100 20.95 -29.34 9.87
N SER A 101 21.96 -29.25 10.73
CA SER A 101 22.94 -30.31 10.97
C SER A 101 22.77 -30.87 12.38
N GLN A 102 22.90 -32.19 12.51
CA GLN A 102 22.72 -32.91 13.77
C GLN A 102 23.95 -33.77 14.05
N ALA A 103 24.38 -33.82 15.30
CA ALA A 103 25.48 -34.64 15.76
C ALA A 103 25.19 -35.14 17.18
N ASP A 104 25.75 -36.31 17.53
CA ASP A 104 25.62 -36.84 18.88
C ASP A 104 26.36 -35.94 19.88
N PHE A 105 25.64 -35.52 20.92
CA PHE A 105 26.17 -34.65 21.94
C PHE A 105 26.48 -35.46 23.20
N ASN A 106 27.71 -35.95 23.29
CA ASN A 106 28.20 -36.66 24.46
C ASN A 106 28.52 -35.71 25.62
N TRP A 107 27.45 -35.18 26.23
CA TRP A 107 27.52 -34.19 27.30
C TRP A 107 28.21 -34.72 28.55
N LYS A 108 28.08 -36.02 28.86
CA LYS A 108 28.72 -36.64 30.03
C LYS A 108 30.25 -36.52 29.94
N ASN A 109 30.82 -36.91 28.81
CA ASN A 109 32.27 -36.83 28.59
C ASN A 109 32.77 -35.38 28.61
N LEU A 110 31.98 -34.44 28.07
CA LEU A 110 32.30 -33.02 28.11
C LEU A 110 32.40 -32.50 29.55
N PHE A 111 31.40 -32.80 30.39
CA PHE A 111 31.39 -32.35 31.79
C PHE A 111 32.46 -33.04 32.65
N MET A 112 32.76 -34.32 32.38
CA MET A 112 33.90 -35.02 32.99
C MET A 112 35.23 -34.31 32.67
N ALA A 113 35.42 -33.87 31.42
CA ALA A 113 36.62 -33.13 31.01
C ALA A 113 36.72 -31.75 31.70
N TYR A 114 35.59 -31.08 31.96
CA TYR A 114 35.53 -29.81 32.70
C TYR A 114 35.62 -29.95 34.23
N LYS A 115 35.71 -31.17 34.77
CA LYS A 115 35.71 -31.46 36.23
C LYS A 115 34.49 -30.88 36.96
N SER A 116 33.35 -30.75 36.27
CA SER A 116 32.10 -30.32 36.89
C SER A 116 31.40 -31.53 37.52
N PRO A 117 30.94 -31.44 38.78
CA PRO A 117 30.25 -32.55 39.43
C PRO A 117 28.93 -32.84 38.71
N LEU A 118 28.82 -34.04 38.13
CA LEU A 118 27.60 -34.53 37.45
C LEU A 118 26.61 -35.19 38.43
N ASP A 119 27.04 -35.45 39.67
CA ASP A 119 26.26 -36.15 40.69
C ASP A 119 25.10 -35.33 41.27
N GLU A 120 25.03 -34.03 41.02
CA GLU A 120 23.95 -33.16 41.52
C GLU A 120 22.61 -33.34 40.77
N PHE A 121 22.61 -33.95 39.57
CA PHE A 121 21.42 -34.05 38.74
C PHE A 121 21.22 -35.46 38.13
N PRO A 122 20.75 -36.45 38.92
CA PRO A 122 20.44 -37.77 38.39
C PRO A 122 19.28 -37.70 37.38
N GLY A 123 19.47 -38.27 36.19
CA GLY A 123 18.42 -38.41 35.17
C GLY A 123 18.29 -37.26 34.17
N VAL A 124 19.20 -36.29 34.15
CA VAL A 124 19.17 -35.20 33.14
C VAL A 124 19.60 -35.66 31.76
N GLN A 125 18.98 -35.08 30.74
CA GLN A 125 19.40 -35.18 29.33
C GLN A 125 19.72 -33.78 28.83
N LEU A 126 20.91 -33.60 28.24
CA LEU A 126 21.34 -32.31 27.70
C LEU A 126 21.33 -32.36 26.18
N SER A 127 20.82 -31.29 25.57
CA SER A 127 20.85 -31.02 24.13
C SER A 127 21.53 -29.68 23.86
N ARG A 128 22.33 -29.58 22.79
CA ARG A 128 22.98 -28.33 22.38
C ARG A 128 22.44 -27.87 21.03
N LEU A 129 21.91 -26.65 20.99
CA LEU A 129 21.48 -25.96 19.76
C LEU A 129 22.39 -24.76 19.51
N THR A 130 23.00 -24.70 18.33
CA THR A 130 23.82 -23.55 17.90
C THR A 130 23.19 -22.96 16.65
N ILE A 131 22.84 -21.67 16.70
CA ILE A 131 22.25 -20.93 15.59
C ILE A 131 23.27 -19.89 15.12
N TYR A 132 23.62 -19.91 13.84
CA TYR A 132 24.55 -18.95 13.24
C TYR A 132 24.20 -18.72 11.77
N PHE A 133 24.62 -17.56 11.24
CA PHE A 133 24.48 -17.30 9.81
C PHE A 133 25.56 -18.05 9.04
N LYS A 134 25.13 -18.87 8.07
CA LYS A 134 26.03 -19.60 7.18
C LYS A 134 26.90 -18.65 6.35
N GLU A 135 26.34 -17.51 5.94
CA GLU A 135 27.01 -16.46 5.17
C GLU A 135 26.72 -15.09 5.79
N ALA A 136 27.67 -14.14 5.64
CA ALA A 136 27.54 -12.79 6.17
C ALA A 136 26.77 -11.81 5.24
N GLN A 137 26.23 -12.30 4.12
CA GLN A 137 25.56 -11.50 3.09
C GLN A 137 24.10 -11.90 2.93
N PHE A 138 23.28 -10.96 2.46
CA PHE A 138 21.87 -11.17 2.16
C PHE A 138 21.59 -10.98 0.67
N ILE A 139 20.74 -11.83 0.10
CA ILE A 139 20.27 -11.69 -1.29
C ILE A 139 19.07 -10.74 -1.29
N THR A 140 19.19 -9.61 -1.99
CA THR A 140 18.10 -8.64 -2.11
C THR A 140 17.34 -8.82 -3.43
N SER A 141 16.02 -8.96 -3.36
CA SER A 141 15.14 -9.00 -4.53
C SER A 141 14.16 -7.84 -4.49
N LYS A 142 14.08 -7.06 -5.59
CA LYS A 142 13.17 -5.92 -5.72
C LYS A 142 12.43 -6.01 -7.05
N ARG A 143 11.12 -5.88 -7.01
CA ARG A 143 10.25 -5.78 -8.19
C ARG A 143 9.89 -4.33 -8.46
N SER A 144 10.42 -3.74 -9.53
CA SER A 144 10.01 -2.43 -10.04
C SER A 144 8.95 -2.57 -11.13
N GLU A 145 8.22 -1.49 -11.41
CA GLU A 145 7.47 -1.37 -12.66
C GLU A 145 8.38 -1.54 -13.88
N LEU A 146 7.88 -2.23 -14.92
CA LEU A 146 8.62 -2.47 -16.16
C LEU A 146 8.55 -1.27 -17.12
N TYR A 147 7.42 -0.56 -17.12
CA TYR A 147 7.19 0.65 -17.91
C TYR A 147 6.64 1.75 -17.02
N GLY A 148 7.43 2.79 -16.81
CA GLY A 148 6.99 4.02 -16.15
C GLY A 148 6.26 4.96 -17.11
N VAL A 149 5.63 5.99 -16.54
CA VAL A 149 5.06 7.11 -17.34
C VAL A 149 6.14 7.85 -18.11
N THR A 150 7.36 7.91 -17.57
CA THR A 150 8.54 8.50 -18.21
C THR A 150 8.93 7.71 -19.45
N ASP A 151 8.93 6.37 -19.36
CA ASP A 151 9.30 5.50 -20.47
C ASP A 151 8.22 5.53 -21.55
N PHE A 152 6.95 5.55 -21.15
CA PHE A 152 5.85 5.75 -22.08
C PHE A 152 5.98 7.08 -22.84
N LEU A 153 6.20 8.18 -22.12
CA LEU A 153 6.37 9.50 -22.72
C LEU A 153 7.62 9.57 -23.62
N ALA A 154 8.72 8.96 -23.21
CA ALA A 154 9.95 8.90 -24.00
C ALA A 154 9.74 8.12 -25.32
N ASN A 155 9.04 6.99 -25.27
CA ASN A 155 8.73 6.20 -26.46
C ASN A 155 7.79 6.95 -27.41
N CYS A 156 6.70 7.53 -26.90
CA CYS A 156 5.79 8.34 -27.73
C CYS A 156 6.46 9.59 -28.30
N GLY A 157 7.22 10.32 -27.48
CA GLY A 157 7.95 11.52 -27.90
C GLY A 157 9.05 11.21 -28.91
N GLY A 158 9.76 10.09 -28.74
CA GLY A 158 10.77 9.62 -29.69
C GLY A 158 10.16 9.27 -31.05
N LEU A 159 9.04 8.55 -31.06
CA LEU A 159 8.34 8.21 -32.31
C LEU A 159 7.77 9.45 -33.02
N LEU A 160 7.12 10.35 -32.29
CA LEU A 160 6.57 11.59 -32.86
C LEU A 160 7.66 12.54 -33.35
N GLY A 161 8.78 12.63 -32.63
CA GLY A 161 9.93 13.44 -33.03
C GLY A 161 10.64 12.88 -34.27
N LEU A 162 10.77 11.56 -34.39
CA LEU A 162 11.45 10.92 -35.52
C LEU A 162 10.61 10.96 -36.81
N PHE A 163 9.31 10.65 -36.74
CA PHE A 163 8.46 10.55 -37.93
C PHE A 163 7.81 11.87 -38.35
N MET A 164 7.37 12.69 -37.39
CA MET A 164 6.62 13.92 -37.67
C MET A 164 7.45 15.18 -37.45
N GLY A 165 8.66 15.07 -36.86
CA GLY A 165 9.46 16.24 -36.48
C GLY A 165 8.79 17.13 -35.42
N VAL A 166 7.73 16.63 -34.77
CA VAL A 166 6.94 17.39 -33.79
C VAL A 166 7.66 17.33 -32.45
N SER A 167 7.95 18.51 -31.90
CA SER A 167 8.54 18.68 -30.58
C SER A 167 7.58 19.37 -29.63
N LEU A 168 7.91 19.42 -28.33
CA LEU A 168 7.16 20.21 -27.35
C LEU A 168 7.05 21.69 -27.76
N LEU A 169 8.09 22.25 -28.39
CA LEU A 169 8.06 23.62 -28.89
C LEU A 169 7.04 23.80 -30.00
N SER A 170 6.97 22.84 -30.93
CA SER A 170 5.98 22.81 -32.01
C SER A 170 4.55 22.75 -31.46
N LEU A 171 4.34 22.00 -30.37
CA LEU A 171 3.03 21.88 -29.72
C LEU A 171 2.60 23.19 -29.02
N VAL A 172 3.53 23.87 -28.36
CA VAL A 172 3.30 25.20 -27.75
C VAL A 172 2.97 26.24 -28.83
N GLU A 173 3.65 26.19 -29.97
CA GLU A 173 3.40 27.10 -31.09
C GLU A 173 2.02 26.88 -31.72
N ILE A 174 1.59 25.62 -31.90
CA ILE A 174 0.23 25.29 -32.32
C ILE A 174 -0.79 25.81 -31.32
N LEU A 175 -0.59 25.59 -30.02
CA LEU A 175 -1.49 26.11 -28.97
C LEU A 175 -1.56 27.64 -29.00
N TYR A 176 -0.43 28.32 -29.21
CA TYR A 176 -0.39 29.78 -29.35
C TYR A 176 -1.22 30.25 -30.55
N PHE A 177 -1.02 29.66 -31.73
CA PHE A 177 -1.77 30.03 -32.93
C PHE A 177 -3.26 29.65 -32.87
N CYS A 178 -3.59 28.50 -32.30
CA CYS A 178 -4.97 27.98 -32.25
C CYS A 178 -5.79 28.59 -31.11
N LEU A 179 -5.18 29.06 -30.01
CA LEU A 179 -5.92 29.62 -28.88
C LEU A 179 -5.81 31.14 -28.80
N ILE A 180 -4.59 31.69 -28.85
CA ILE A 180 -4.36 33.11 -28.60
C ILE A 180 -4.78 33.94 -29.82
N ARG A 181 -4.47 33.48 -31.03
CA ARG A 181 -4.82 34.20 -32.26
C ARG A 181 -6.34 34.37 -32.44
N PRO A 182 -7.18 33.32 -32.39
CA PRO A 182 -8.63 33.51 -32.49
C PRO A 182 -9.23 34.27 -31.31
N CYS A 183 -8.73 34.09 -30.08
CA CYS A 183 -9.18 34.91 -28.94
C CYS A 183 -8.84 36.40 -29.11
N SER A 184 -7.68 36.72 -29.69
CA SER A 184 -7.28 38.10 -29.97
C SER A 184 -8.11 38.74 -31.09
N ILE A 185 -8.47 37.97 -32.11
CA ILE A 185 -9.33 38.40 -33.23
C ILE A 185 -10.79 38.57 -32.78
N LEU A 186 -11.30 37.66 -31.94
CA LEU A 186 -12.62 37.79 -31.33
C LEU A 186 -12.68 39.01 -30.38
N ARG A 187 -11.60 39.28 -29.63
CA ARG A 187 -11.48 40.49 -28.80
C ARG A 187 -11.36 41.78 -29.61
N SER A 188 -10.64 41.78 -30.75
CA SER A 188 -10.52 42.97 -31.60
C SER A 188 -11.83 43.29 -32.32
N SER A 189 -12.59 42.28 -32.77
CA SER A 189 -13.92 42.47 -33.36
C SER A 189 -14.92 43.07 -32.37
N THR A 190 -14.81 42.70 -31.08
CA THR A 190 -15.58 43.33 -30.00
C THR A 190 -15.17 44.79 -29.75
N ARG A 191 -13.88 45.11 -29.92
CA ARG A 191 -13.35 46.49 -29.79
C ARG A 191 -13.74 47.40 -30.97
N SER A 192 -13.80 46.87 -32.19
CA SER A 192 -14.30 47.61 -33.37
C SER A 192 -15.81 47.90 -33.27
N LYS A 193 -16.63 46.96 -32.77
CA LYS A 193 -18.06 47.21 -32.52
C LYS A 193 -18.30 48.33 -31.50
N GLN A 194 -17.40 48.50 -30.53
CA GLN A 194 -17.48 49.57 -29.53
C GLN A 194 -16.97 50.92 -30.06
N ALA A 195 -16.05 50.92 -31.04
CA ALA A 195 -15.65 52.13 -31.76
C ALA A 195 -16.75 52.64 -32.71
N ASP A 196 -17.44 51.74 -33.43
CA ASP A 196 -18.58 52.11 -34.32
C ASP A 196 -19.81 52.61 -33.53
N CYS A 197 -20.05 52.08 -32.33
CA CYS A 197 -21.10 52.58 -31.42
C CYS A 197 -20.77 53.99 -30.88
N ASN A 198 -19.50 54.27 -30.57
CA ASN A 198 -19.11 55.59 -30.09
C ASN A 198 -19.12 56.67 -31.20
N GLN A 199 -18.83 56.30 -32.46
CA GLN A 199 -18.87 57.23 -33.59
C GLN A 199 -20.30 57.63 -33.98
N SER A 200 -21.25 56.69 -33.89
CA SER A 200 -22.69 56.96 -34.13
C SER A 200 -23.34 57.81 -33.03
N VAL A 201 -22.84 57.75 -31.79
CA VAL A 201 -23.26 58.64 -30.68
C VAL A 201 -22.68 60.07 -30.78
N LEU A 202 -21.48 60.23 -31.35
CA LEU A 202 -20.88 61.56 -31.58
C LEU A 202 -21.58 62.34 -32.71
N GLN A 203 -22.02 61.66 -33.76
CA GLN A 203 -22.74 62.29 -34.88
C GLN A 203 -24.18 62.72 -34.52
N SER A 204 -24.81 62.06 -33.55
CA SER A 204 -26.14 62.44 -33.05
C SER A 204 -26.09 63.62 -32.05
N THR A 205 -24.97 63.81 -31.34
CA THR A 205 -24.76 64.94 -30.42
C THR A 205 -24.34 66.24 -31.12
N GLU A 206 -23.71 66.17 -32.29
CA GLU A 206 -23.39 67.35 -33.11
C GLU A 206 -24.63 67.95 -33.81
N SER A 207 -25.56 67.10 -34.24
CA SER A 207 -26.86 67.52 -34.81
C SER A 207 -27.76 68.19 -33.77
N THR A 208 -27.73 67.77 -32.50
CA THR A 208 -28.50 68.43 -31.43
C THR A 208 -27.93 69.79 -31.02
N ARG A 209 -26.63 70.04 -31.25
CA ARG A 209 -25.99 71.31 -30.88
C ARG A 209 -26.31 72.45 -31.85
N HIS A 210 -26.69 72.15 -33.10
CA HIS A 210 -27.17 73.14 -34.08
C HIS A 210 -28.65 73.54 -33.92
N VAL A 211 -29.48 72.71 -33.28
CA VAL A 211 -30.91 73.00 -33.06
C VAL A 211 -31.14 73.93 -31.86
N ILE A 212 -30.18 74.04 -30.93
CA ILE A 212 -30.35 74.84 -29.70
C ILE A 212 -30.02 76.34 -29.90
N TRP A 213 -29.27 76.73 -30.94
CA TRP A 213 -28.91 78.13 -31.21
C TRP A 213 -29.82 78.86 -32.22
N THR A 214 -30.92 78.26 -32.65
CA THR A 214 -31.92 78.90 -33.55
C THR A 214 -33.26 79.19 -32.86
N ARG A 215 -33.28 79.12 -31.53
CA ARG A 215 -34.42 79.52 -30.69
C ARG A 215 -33.98 80.43 -29.55
N PHE A 216 -33.34 81.54 -29.90
CA PHE A 216 -33.42 82.84 -29.21
C PHE A 216 -33.11 83.94 -30.23
#